data_AF-A0A7X7EWR0-F1
#
_entry.id   AF-A0A7X7EWR0-F1
#
_cell.length_a   1.000
_cell.length_b   1.000
_cell.length_c   1.000
_cell.angle_alpha   90.00
_cell.angle_beta   90.00
_cell.angle_gamma   90.00
#
_symmetry.space_group_name_H-M   'P 1'
#
loop_
_entity.id
_entity.type
_entity.pdbx_description
1 polymer ?
#
loop_
_entity_poly.entity_id
_entity_poly.type
_entity_poly.pdbx_seq_one_letter_code
_entity_poly.pdbx_strand_id
1 'polypeptide(L)'
;MKNAGILSALALAAMLVTALIMGSCTGELYNRTENGIMVKLNARSDFPGQTIRLQVINDRIIRVSAIPSGEFPETASLMTTPQSEGNAEFTI
;
A
#
# COMPACT_ATOMS: atom_id res chain seq x y z
N MET A 1 4.19 -51.34 1.12
CA MET A 1 3.54 -50.46 2.13
C MET A 1 4.36 -49.22 2.50
N LYS A 2 5.70 -49.19 2.32
CA LYS A 2 6.56 -48.02 2.67
C LYS A 2 6.36 -46.78 1.77
N ASN A 3 6.03 -46.98 0.50
CA ASN A 3 6.00 -45.89 -0.50
C ASN A 3 4.79 -44.94 -0.32
N ALA A 4 3.69 -45.43 0.25
CA ALA A 4 2.50 -44.63 0.52
C ALA A 4 2.71 -43.59 1.63
N GLY A 5 3.53 -43.92 2.64
CA GLY A 5 3.90 -42.99 3.71
C GLY A 5 4.83 -41.87 3.24
N ILE A 6 5.73 -42.17 2.28
CA ILE A 6 6.64 -41.20 1.69
C ILE A 6 5.88 -40.22 0.78
N LEU A 7 4.91 -40.71 0.01
CA LEU A 7 4.04 -39.86 -0.82
C LEU A 7 3.18 -38.90 0.02
N SER A 8 2.66 -39.38 1.15
CA SER A 8 1.92 -38.55 2.11
C SER A 8 2.80 -37.49 2.78
N ALA A 9 4.03 -37.84 3.17
CA ALA A 9 4.97 -36.91 3.77
C ALA A 9 5.43 -35.81 2.79
N LEU A 10 5.62 -36.17 1.51
CA LEU A 10 5.97 -35.21 0.46
C LEU A 10 4.82 -34.23 0.18
N ALA A 11 3.57 -34.71 0.20
CA ALA A 11 2.39 -33.86 0.03
C ALA A 11 2.21 -32.89 1.22
N LEU A 12 2.48 -33.35 2.45
CA LEU A 12 2.41 -32.51 3.65
C LEU A 12 3.51 -31.43 3.66
N ALA A 13 4.73 -31.80 3.25
CA ALA A 13 5.83 -30.85 3.11
C ALA A 13 5.55 -29.80 2.02
N ALA A 14 4.97 -30.21 0.89
CA ALA A 14 4.56 -29.29 -0.16
C ALA A 14 3.49 -28.30 0.33
N MET A 15 2.45 -28.75 1.05
CA MET A 15 1.45 -27.85 1.63
C MET A 15 2.03 -26.85 2.63
N LEU A 16 2.98 -27.28 3.46
CA LEU A 16 3.64 -26.41 4.43
C LEU A 16 4.45 -25.31 3.74
N VAL A 17 5.18 -25.67 2.67
CA VAL A 17 5.97 -24.71 1.88
C VAL A 17 5.06 -23.71 1.18
N THR A 18 3.94 -24.15 0.59
CA THR A 18 2.98 -23.22 -0.05
C THR A 18 2.36 -22.25 0.96
N ALA A 19 2.06 -22.71 2.17
CA ALA A 19 1.53 -21.84 3.24
C ALA A 19 2.55 -20.78 3.71
N LEU A 20 3.84 -21.14 3.77
CA LEU A 20 4.92 -20.22 4.12
C LEU A 20 5.13 -19.12 3.06
N ILE A 21 4.98 -19.46 1.77
CA ILE A 21 5.16 -18.50 0.67
C ILE A 21 4.01 -17.46 0.66
N MET A 22 2.78 -17.86 0.99
CA MET A 22 1.64 -16.94 1.07
C MET A 22 1.72 -15.96 2.26
N GLY A 23 2.50 -16.29 3.30
CA GLY A 23 2.71 -15.43 4.46
C GLY A 23 3.77 -14.34 4.27
N SER A 24 4.51 -14.35 3.16
CA SER A 24 5.62 -13.41 2.91
C SER A 24 5.18 -12.10 2.26
N CYS A 25 3.89 -11.76 2.31
CA CYS A 25 3.43 -10.41 1.97
C CYS A 25 3.97 -9.43 3.02
N THR A 26 5.15 -8.89 2.75
CA THR A 26 5.72 -7.74 3.46
C THR A 26 4.68 -6.62 3.42
N GLY A 27 4.27 -6.12 4.59
CA GLY A 27 3.37 -4.98 4.67
C GLY A 27 4.02 -3.79 3.98
N GLU A 28 3.48 -3.38 2.84
CA GLU A 28 3.97 -2.21 2.12
C GLU A 28 3.91 -0.99 3.04
N LEU A 29 5.01 -0.22 3.12
CA LEU A 29 5.11 0.98 3.97
C LEU A 29 4.21 2.11 3.48
N TYR A 30 3.69 1.98 2.26
CA TYR A 30 2.78 2.89 1.61
C TYR A 30 1.75 2.07 0.83
N ASN A 31 0.60 2.68 0.57
CA ASN A 31 -0.42 2.14 -0.32
C ASN A 31 -0.42 2.96 -1.62
N ARG A 32 -0.29 2.29 -2.77
CA ARG A 32 -0.34 2.95 -4.07
C ARG A 32 -1.78 3.23 -4.48
N THR A 33 -2.07 4.47 -4.84
CA THR A 33 -3.37 4.91 -5.39
C THR A 33 -3.28 5.13 -6.89
N GLU A 34 -4.41 5.40 -7.56
CA GLU A 34 -4.44 5.67 -9.01
C GLU A 34 -3.48 6.78 -9.43
N ASN A 35 -3.39 7.83 -8.62
CA ASN A 35 -2.64 9.05 -8.89
C ASN A 35 -1.61 9.39 -7.80
N GLY A 36 -1.08 8.39 -7.09
CA GLY A 36 -0.01 8.65 -6.12
C GLY A 36 0.15 7.58 -5.05
N ILE A 37 0.55 8.01 -3.85
CA ILE A 37 0.75 7.13 -2.70
C ILE A 37 0.15 7.70 -1.41
N MET A 38 -0.19 6.79 -0.52
CA MET A 38 -0.63 7.07 0.83
C MET A 38 0.30 6.39 1.82
N VAL A 39 0.82 7.14 2.78
CA VAL A 39 1.75 6.66 3.81
C VAL A 39 1.08 6.80 5.16
N LYS A 40 0.90 5.68 5.86
CA LYS A 40 0.42 5.69 7.25
C LYS A 40 1.61 5.53 8.18
N LEU A 41 1.84 6.54 9.02
CA LEU A 41 2.98 6.53 9.92
C LEU A 41 2.77 5.49 11.03
N ASN A 42 3.76 4.62 11.20
CA ASN A 42 3.71 3.53 12.16
C ASN A 42 4.00 4.02 13.59
N ALA A 43 3.83 3.11 14.55
CA ALA A 43 4.02 3.37 15.98
C ALA A 43 5.45 3.79 16.40
N ARG A 44 6.44 3.65 15.51
CA ARG A 44 7.84 4.06 15.76
C ARG A 44 8.14 5.48 15.26
N SER A 45 7.19 6.14 14.60
CA SER A 45 7.33 7.54 14.16
C SER A 45 7.00 8.51 15.28
N ASP A 46 7.46 9.76 15.15
CA ASP A 46 7.10 10.86 16.08
C ASP A 46 5.60 11.21 16.04
N PHE A 47 4.90 10.84 14.95
CA PHE A 47 3.49 11.14 14.72
C PHE A 47 2.70 9.88 14.33
N PRO A 48 2.55 8.91 15.25
CA PRO A 48 1.93 7.62 14.94
C PRO A 48 0.46 7.80 14.55
N GLY A 49 0.02 7.08 13.51
CA GLY A 49 -1.35 7.15 13.01
C GLY A 49 -1.64 8.32 12.07
N GLN A 50 -0.73 9.29 11.96
CA GLN A 50 -0.82 10.33 10.93
C GLN A 50 -0.75 9.69 9.54
N THR A 51 -1.58 10.18 8.63
CA THR A 51 -1.57 9.74 7.23
C THR A 51 -1.12 10.88 6.33
N ILE A 52 -0.19 10.57 5.42
CA ILE A 52 0.34 11.48 4.40
C ILE A 52 -0.10 10.98 3.03
N ARG A 53 -0.67 11.85 2.21
CA ARG A 53 -1.03 11.57 0.82
C ARG A 53 -0.18 12.44 -0.10
N LEU A 54 0.47 11.79 -1.05
CA LEU A 54 1.20 12.40 -2.14
C LEU A 54 0.42 12.09 -3.42
N GLN A 55 -0.22 13.10 -3.99
CA GLN A 55 -1.06 12.97 -5.17
C GLN A 55 -0.40 13.70 -6.34
N VAL A 56 -0.07 12.97 -7.40
CA VAL A 56 0.42 13.52 -8.66
C VAL A 56 -0.77 14.16 -9.37
N ILE A 57 -0.68 15.47 -9.60
CA ILE A 57 -1.69 16.24 -10.32
C ILE A 57 -1.33 16.33 -11.81
N ASN A 58 -0.04 16.49 -12.11
CA ASN A 58 0.57 16.35 -13.43
C ASN A 58 2.09 16.22 -13.26
N ASP A 59 2.82 16.14 -14.38
CA ASP A 59 4.28 15.98 -14.45
C ASP A 59 5.10 17.01 -13.65
N ARG A 60 4.48 18.14 -13.25
CA ARG A 60 5.14 19.25 -12.54
C ARG A 60 4.49 19.61 -11.22
N ILE A 61 3.37 18.98 -10.85
CA ILE A 61 2.59 19.35 -9.66
C ILE A 61 2.29 18.09 -8.84
N ILE A 62 2.75 18.10 -7.59
CA ILE A 62 2.39 17.11 -6.57
C ILE A 62 1.63 17.83 -5.45
N ARG A 63 0.43 17.34 -5.14
CA ARG A 63 -0.34 17.77 -3.98
C ARG A 63 0.05 16.93 -2.78
N VAL A 64 0.51 17.61 -1.72
CA VAL A 64 0.84 16.99 -0.44
C VAL A 64 -0.27 17.29 0.56
N SER A 65 -0.69 16.28 1.32
CA SER A 65 -1.66 16.44 2.41
C SER A 65 -1.25 15.55 3.58
N ALA A 66 -1.12 16.13 4.77
CA ALA A 66 -0.77 15.40 5.99
C ALA A 66 -1.85 15.63 7.04
N ILE A 67 -2.51 14.55 7.48
CA ILE A 67 -3.64 14.63 8.39
C ILE A 67 -3.31 13.94 9.71
N PRO A 68 -3.21 14.69 10.83
CA PRO A 68 -2.87 14.13 12.14
C PRO A 68 -3.83 13.04 12.62
N SER A 69 -5.13 13.15 12.31
CA SER A 69 -6.15 12.16 12.68
C SER A 69 -6.10 10.89 11.83
N GLY A 70 -5.34 10.88 10.74
CA GLY A 70 -5.22 9.75 9.82
C GLY A 70 -6.30 9.69 8.73
N GLU A 71 -7.42 10.39 8.89
CA GLU A 71 -8.58 10.35 7.97
C GLU A 71 -8.68 11.63 7.14
N PHE A 72 -8.72 11.50 5.81
CA PHE A 72 -8.82 12.66 4.93
C PHE A 72 -10.26 13.21 4.89
N PRO A 73 -10.45 14.53 4.96
CA PRO A 73 -11.75 15.13 4.78
C PRO A 73 -12.22 14.97 3.32
N GLU A 74 -13.52 14.74 3.14
CA GLU A 74 -14.15 14.65 1.81
C GLU A 74 -14.31 16.03 1.13
N THR A 75 -14.11 17.11 1.88
CA THR A 75 -14.25 18.47 1.38
C THR A 75 -13.16 18.83 0.38
N ALA A 76 -13.55 19.36 -0.78
CA ALA A 76 -12.64 19.95 -1.75
C ALA A 76 -12.14 21.33 -1.28
N SER A 77 -10.96 21.74 -1.78
CA SER A 77 -10.46 23.09 -1.55
C SER A 77 -11.21 24.09 -2.44
N LEU A 78 -11.60 25.23 -1.86
CA LEU A 78 -12.22 26.33 -2.61
C LEU A 78 -11.23 27.11 -3.47
N MET A 79 -9.93 26.96 -3.20
CA MET A 79 -8.86 27.65 -3.94
C MET A 79 -8.32 26.82 -5.11
N THR A 80 -8.62 25.51 -5.16
CA THR A 80 -8.15 24.64 -6.25
C THR A 80 -9.08 24.70 -7.43
N THR A 81 -8.54 24.97 -8.62
CA THR A 81 -9.31 24.87 -9.87
C THR A 81 -9.44 23.40 -10.29
N PRO A 82 -10.54 23.04 -10.99
CA PRO A 82 -10.66 21.73 -11.62
C PRO A 82 -9.43 21.43 -12.48
N GLN A 83 -8.84 20.26 -12.27
CA GLN A 83 -7.72 19.80 -13.08
C GLN A 83 -8.31 19.01 -14.27
N SER A 84 -7.72 19.18 -15.45
CA SER A 84 -7.99 18.27 -16.58
C SER A 84 -7.56 16.86 -16.15
N GLU A 85 -8.29 15.82 -16.56
CA GLU A 85 -8.07 14.40 -16.22
C GLU A 85 -6.76 13.83 -16.81
N GLY A 86 -5.64 14.50 -16.56
CA GLY A 86 -4.32 13.98 -16.82
C GLY A 86 -3.98 12.97 -15.75
N ASN A 87 -4.25 11.68 -16.03
CA ASN A 87 -3.61 10.59 -15.29
C ASN A 87 -2.12 10.61 -15.64
N ALA A 88 -1.36 11.49 -14.98
CA ALA A 88 0.07 11.54 -15.10
C ALA A 88 0.65 10.26 -14.51
N GLU A 89 1.34 9.49 -15.36
CA GLU A 89 2.03 8.29 -14.93
C GLU A 89 3.09 8.66 -13.88
N PHE A 90 3.19 7.84 -12.84
CA PHE A 90 4.19 8.04 -11.79
C PHE A 90 4.85 6.72 -11.43
N THR A 91 6.12 6.79 -11.06
CA THR A 91 6.91 5.66 -10.58
C THR A 91 7.34 5.91 -9.14
N ILE A 92 7.59 4.85 -8.38
CA ILE A 92 8.06 4.89 -6.99
C ILE A 92 9.44 4.25 -6.94
#